data_AF-A0A661M0L6-F1
#
_entry.id   AF-A0A661M0L6-F1
#
_cell.length_a   1.000
_cell.length_b   1.000
_cell.length_c   1.000
_cell.angle_alpha   90.00
_cell.angle_beta   90.00
_cell.angle_gamma   90.00
#
_symmetry.space_group_name_H-M   'P 1'
#
loop_
_entity.id
_entity.type
_entity.pdbx_description
1 polymer ?
#
loop_
_entity_poly.entity_id
_entity_poly.type
_entity_poly.pdbx_seq_one_letter_code
_entity_poly.pdbx_strand_id
1 'polypeptide(L)'
;MTVLVENAFAGIVLTAQSFNPSIFTETWLDKNGVLAASSLEGIRVFSPEVAQFQTKECQVLVIPPKMQITFPIHRVEGDFEVQRNIAVRTIEVLPHTPYQALGLNFDFFVSFPTEKDFNAYNRALLGSGDYQLLQEFSSADAKFGRYFSKDHGPARLKLDIKPVKGGPQNKDLLQFSFNFHHDVAQFDLSERAEKLIEFIRDWSSLREYSERLVKMGTTLNPGEAM
;
A
#
# COMPACT_ATOMS: atom_id res chain seq x y z
N MET A 1 0.60 27.36 4.86
CA MET A 1 0.46 26.92 3.45
C MET A 1 0.09 25.45 3.48
N THR A 2 -1.00 25.05 2.82
CA THR A 2 -1.52 23.68 2.91
C THR A 2 -0.77 22.77 1.96
N VAL A 3 -0.06 21.79 2.52
CA VAL A 3 0.50 20.66 1.78
C VAL A 3 -0.68 19.82 1.26
N LEU A 4 -0.81 19.72 -0.07
CA LEU A 4 -1.81 18.86 -0.66
C LEU A 4 -1.35 17.41 -0.52
N VAL A 5 -2.13 16.60 0.18
CA VAL A 5 -1.94 15.16 0.33
C VAL A 5 -2.96 14.49 -0.58
N GLU A 6 -2.49 13.83 -1.62
CA GLU A 6 -3.32 12.96 -2.45
C GLU A 6 -2.98 11.51 -2.11
N ASN A 7 -3.99 10.71 -1.77
CA ASN A 7 -3.80 9.27 -1.70
C ASN A 7 -3.68 8.73 -3.14
N ALA A 8 -2.51 8.21 -3.45
CA ALA A 8 -2.11 7.82 -4.79
C ALA A 8 -2.46 6.36 -5.09
N PHE A 9 -2.27 5.49 -4.11
CA PHE A 9 -2.42 4.06 -4.29
C PHE A 9 -2.73 3.39 -2.95
N ALA A 10 -3.52 2.33 -3.01
CA ALA A 10 -3.70 1.39 -1.92
C ALA A 10 -3.70 -0.03 -2.47
N GLY A 11 -3.36 -1.00 -1.62
CA GLY A 11 -3.32 -2.40 -2.04
C GLY A 11 -3.34 -3.40 -0.90
N ILE A 12 -3.97 -4.55 -1.14
CA ILE A 12 -3.91 -5.73 -0.27
C ILE A 12 -3.08 -6.79 -1.00
N VAL A 13 -2.10 -7.37 -0.32
CA VAL A 13 -1.29 -8.48 -0.85
C VAL A 13 -1.40 -9.64 0.13
N LEU A 14 -1.91 -10.76 -0.34
CA LEU A 14 -1.92 -12.03 0.40
C LEU A 14 -0.82 -12.92 -0.17
N THR A 15 -0.03 -13.55 0.68
CA THR A 15 0.95 -14.56 0.28
C THR A 15 0.63 -15.90 0.91
N ALA A 16 0.90 -16.96 0.18
CA ALA A 16 0.79 -18.33 0.65
C ALA A 16 2.01 -19.13 0.17
N GLN A 17 2.21 -20.34 0.68
CA GLN A 17 3.25 -21.22 0.13
C GLN A 17 3.03 -21.47 -1.36
N SER A 18 1.76 -21.61 -1.76
CA SER A 18 1.33 -21.60 -3.15
C SER A 18 -0.14 -21.18 -3.22
N PHE A 19 -0.47 -20.24 -4.10
CA PHE A 19 -1.84 -20.01 -4.55
C PHE A 19 -2.09 -20.87 -5.79
N ASN A 20 -3.31 -21.36 -5.98
CA ASN A 20 -3.71 -22.03 -7.21
C ASN A 20 -4.59 -21.08 -8.06
N PRO A 21 -4.06 -20.43 -9.11
CA PRO A 21 -4.83 -19.53 -9.96
C PRO A 21 -6.00 -20.22 -10.66
N SER A 22 -5.91 -21.52 -10.95
CA SER A 22 -6.95 -22.26 -11.66
C SER A 22 -8.28 -22.35 -10.91
N ILE A 23 -8.28 -22.09 -9.60
CA ILE A 23 -9.50 -22.02 -8.77
C ILE A 23 -10.30 -20.76 -9.11
N PHE A 24 -9.60 -19.66 -9.39
CA PHE A 24 -10.20 -18.37 -9.64
C PHE A 24 -10.75 -18.37 -11.07
N THR A 25 -12.04 -18.59 -11.19
CA THR A 25 -12.81 -18.49 -12.43
C THR A 25 -14.03 -17.60 -12.17
N GLU A 26 -14.65 -17.03 -13.21
CA GLU A 26 -15.87 -16.23 -13.02
C GLU A 26 -16.95 -17.01 -12.25
N THR A 27 -17.16 -18.28 -12.61
CA THR A 27 -18.13 -19.15 -11.94
C THR A 27 -17.77 -19.43 -10.49
N TRP A 28 -16.48 -19.62 -10.17
CA TRP A 28 -16.06 -19.85 -8.78
C TRP A 28 -16.23 -18.59 -7.93
N LEU A 29 -15.86 -17.43 -8.46
CA LEU A 29 -16.00 -16.14 -7.77
C LEU A 29 -17.47 -15.86 -7.40
N ASP A 30 -18.38 -16.10 -8.35
CA ASP A 30 -19.82 -15.87 -8.20
C ASP A 30 -20.44 -16.88 -7.22
N LYS A 31 -20.19 -18.19 -7.42
CA LYS A 31 -20.76 -19.26 -6.58
C LYS A 31 -20.33 -19.18 -5.12
N ASN A 32 -19.13 -18.67 -4.85
CA ASN A 32 -18.60 -18.54 -3.48
C ASN A 32 -18.84 -17.16 -2.88
N GLY A 33 -19.57 -16.28 -3.57
CA GLY A 33 -19.89 -14.94 -3.07
C GLY A 33 -18.67 -14.04 -2.88
N VAL A 34 -17.55 -14.33 -3.56
CA VAL A 34 -16.34 -13.49 -3.55
C VAL A 34 -16.60 -12.23 -4.37
N LEU A 35 -17.21 -12.40 -5.56
CA LEU A 35 -17.59 -11.32 -6.44
C LEU A 35 -18.67 -11.81 -7.40
N ALA A 36 -19.76 -11.05 -7.56
CA ALA A 36 -20.79 -11.35 -8.54
C ALA A 36 -20.24 -11.22 -9.97
N ALA A 37 -20.62 -12.14 -10.86
CA ALA A 37 -20.15 -12.13 -12.25
C ALA A 37 -20.49 -10.82 -12.99
N SER A 38 -21.59 -10.16 -12.63
CA SER A 38 -22.01 -8.87 -13.19
C SER A 38 -21.14 -7.68 -12.77
N SER A 39 -20.36 -7.81 -11.70
CA SER A 39 -19.46 -6.74 -11.21
C SER A 39 -18.09 -6.72 -11.90
N LEU A 40 -17.80 -7.72 -12.73
CA LEU A 40 -16.56 -7.80 -13.49
C LEU A 40 -16.57 -6.81 -14.66
N GLU A 41 -15.52 -6.02 -14.81
CA GLU A 41 -15.34 -5.03 -15.88
C GLU A 41 -13.89 -5.05 -16.38
N GLY A 42 -13.64 -4.80 -17.67
CA GLY A 42 -12.28 -4.70 -18.20
C GLY A 42 -11.55 -6.04 -18.36
N ILE A 43 -10.31 -6.13 -17.89
CA ILE A 43 -9.43 -7.29 -18.10
C ILE A 43 -9.98 -8.54 -17.39
N ARG A 44 -10.02 -9.66 -18.11
CA ARG A 44 -10.41 -10.98 -17.59
C ARG A 44 -9.54 -12.07 -18.21
N VAL A 45 -8.62 -12.61 -17.42
CA VAL A 45 -7.71 -13.69 -17.81
C VAL A 45 -7.86 -14.77 -16.75
N PHE A 46 -8.25 -15.97 -17.15
CA PHE A 46 -8.36 -17.12 -16.26
C PHE A 46 -7.66 -18.31 -16.90
N SER A 47 -6.52 -18.68 -16.33
CA SER A 47 -5.66 -19.76 -16.81
C SER A 47 -5.06 -20.51 -15.62
N PRO A 48 -4.49 -21.70 -15.81
CA PRO A 48 -3.82 -22.42 -14.74
C PRO A 48 -2.68 -21.64 -14.07
N GLU A 49 -1.97 -20.81 -14.84
CA GLU A 49 -0.78 -20.08 -14.39
C GLU A 49 -1.10 -18.71 -13.79
N VAL A 50 -2.20 -18.09 -14.23
CA VAL A 50 -2.61 -16.75 -13.82
C VAL A 50 -4.12 -16.59 -13.86
N ALA A 51 -4.65 -15.94 -12.82
CA ALA A 51 -5.99 -15.37 -12.84
C ALA A 51 -5.88 -13.86 -12.62
N GLN A 52 -6.46 -13.08 -13.51
CA GLN A 52 -6.49 -11.64 -13.44
C GLN A 52 -7.89 -11.16 -13.81
N PHE A 53 -8.48 -10.35 -12.95
CA PHE A 53 -9.78 -9.79 -13.20
C PHE A 53 -9.87 -8.39 -12.63
N GLN A 54 -10.84 -7.62 -13.11
CA GLN A 54 -11.01 -6.23 -12.72
C GLN A 54 -12.49 -5.94 -12.45
N THR A 55 -12.73 -5.01 -11.53
CA THR A 55 -14.01 -4.36 -11.27
C THR A 55 -13.83 -2.86 -11.47
N LYS A 56 -14.91 -2.10 -11.31
CA LYS A 56 -14.85 -0.63 -11.28
C LYS A 56 -13.98 -0.10 -10.13
N GLU A 57 -13.89 -0.85 -9.04
CA GLU A 57 -13.25 -0.48 -7.79
C GLU A 57 -11.87 -1.10 -7.59
N CYS A 58 -11.46 -2.15 -8.32
CA CYS A 58 -10.14 -2.74 -8.14
C CYS A 58 -9.71 -3.65 -9.29
N GLN A 59 -8.42 -3.95 -9.32
CA GLN A 59 -7.85 -5.03 -10.11
C GLN A 59 -7.31 -6.11 -9.17
N VAL A 60 -7.57 -7.37 -9.50
CA VAL A 60 -7.07 -8.54 -8.78
C VAL A 60 -6.17 -9.34 -9.70
N LEU A 61 -5.00 -9.71 -9.18
CA LEU A 61 -4.03 -10.60 -9.84
C LEU A 61 -3.66 -11.72 -8.88
N VAL A 62 -3.85 -12.97 -9.31
CA VAL A 62 -3.44 -14.18 -8.62
C VAL A 62 -2.37 -14.87 -9.45
N ILE A 63 -1.16 -14.91 -8.92
CA ILE A 63 -0.01 -15.61 -9.48
C ILE A 63 0.77 -16.24 -8.31
N PRO A 64 1.19 -17.51 -8.34
CA PRO A 64 1.94 -18.09 -7.23
C PRO A 64 3.21 -17.27 -6.95
N PRO A 65 3.54 -16.96 -5.68
CA PRO A 65 2.89 -17.39 -4.44
C PRO A 65 1.90 -16.37 -3.83
N LYS A 66 1.36 -15.42 -4.61
CA LYS A 66 0.58 -14.28 -4.09
C LYS A 66 -0.74 -13.99 -4.81
N MET A 67 -1.65 -13.38 -4.06
CA MET A 67 -2.81 -12.68 -4.58
C MET A 67 -2.65 -11.19 -4.26
N GLN A 68 -2.84 -10.33 -5.25
CA GLN A 68 -2.70 -8.89 -5.12
C GLN A 68 -4.01 -8.21 -5.56
N ILE A 69 -4.56 -7.37 -4.69
CA ILE A 69 -5.71 -6.49 -4.94
C ILE A 69 -5.19 -5.07 -4.99
N THR A 70 -5.32 -4.44 -6.14
CA THR A 70 -4.80 -3.11 -6.49
C THR A 70 -5.95 -2.15 -6.68
N PHE A 71 -5.88 -1.00 -6.03
CA PHE A 71 -6.95 -0.03 -5.98
C PHE A 71 -6.75 0.99 -7.11
N PRO A 72 -7.83 1.52 -7.72
CA PRO A 72 -7.74 2.55 -8.73
C PRO A 72 -7.08 3.80 -8.16
N ILE A 73 -6.09 4.30 -8.91
CA ILE A 73 -5.38 5.53 -8.61
C ILE A 73 -6.42 6.67 -8.57
N HIS A 74 -6.32 7.57 -7.57
CA HIS A 74 -7.20 8.74 -7.38
C HIS A 74 -8.67 8.47 -7.01
N ARG A 75 -9.07 7.22 -6.71
CA ARG A 75 -10.38 6.89 -6.10
C ARG A 75 -10.20 6.16 -4.77
N VAL A 76 -9.50 6.84 -3.87
CA VAL A 76 -9.15 6.29 -2.55
C VAL A 76 -10.02 6.90 -1.45
N GLU A 77 -11.22 7.39 -1.80
CA GLU A 77 -12.25 7.84 -0.87
C GLU A 77 -13.33 6.75 -0.72
N GLY A 78 -13.72 6.44 0.52
CA GLY A 78 -14.65 5.35 0.84
C GLY A 78 -14.06 4.28 1.75
N ASP A 79 -14.90 3.33 2.18
CA ASP A 79 -14.54 2.27 3.15
C ASP A 79 -13.89 1.03 2.50
N PHE A 80 -13.64 1.06 1.18
CA PHE A 80 -12.99 -0.03 0.42
C PHE A 80 -13.61 -1.40 0.63
N GLU A 81 -14.93 -1.39 0.79
CA GLU A 81 -15.67 -2.57 1.17
C GLU A 81 -15.48 -3.71 0.17
N VAL A 82 -15.49 -3.40 -1.13
CA VAL A 82 -15.29 -4.39 -2.20
C VAL A 82 -13.93 -5.10 -2.09
N GLN A 83 -12.85 -4.34 -1.95
CA GLN A 83 -11.49 -4.87 -1.91
C GLN A 83 -11.26 -5.72 -0.65
N ARG A 84 -11.73 -5.22 0.51
CA ARG A 84 -11.66 -5.97 1.77
C ARG A 84 -12.53 -7.23 1.69
N ASN A 85 -13.73 -7.13 1.15
CA ASN A 85 -14.64 -8.27 1.00
C ASN A 85 -14.05 -9.34 0.08
N ILE A 86 -13.44 -8.97 -1.05
CA ILE A 86 -12.75 -9.94 -1.92
C ILE A 86 -11.66 -10.68 -1.13
N ALA A 87 -10.82 -9.96 -0.37
CA ALA A 87 -9.76 -10.58 0.42
C ALA A 87 -10.34 -11.50 1.51
N VAL A 88 -11.28 -11.00 2.33
CA VAL A 88 -11.91 -11.74 3.43
C VAL A 88 -12.64 -12.97 2.91
N ARG A 89 -13.50 -12.84 1.90
CA ARG A 89 -14.24 -13.98 1.33
C ARG A 89 -13.32 -15.01 0.72
N THR A 90 -12.25 -14.59 0.05
CA THR A 90 -11.25 -15.54 -0.46
C THR A 90 -10.61 -16.34 0.67
N ILE A 91 -10.26 -15.69 1.78
CA ILE A 91 -9.68 -16.36 2.95
C ILE A 91 -10.68 -17.32 3.60
N GLU A 92 -11.94 -16.90 3.75
CA GLU A 92 -13.01 -17.72 4.34
C GLU A 92 -13.33 -18.96 3.50
N VAL A 93 -13.31 -18.85 2.18
CA VAL A 93 -13.61 -19.96 1.25
C VAL A 93 -12.42 -20.90 1.10
N LEU A 94 -11.19 -20.38 1.27
CA LEU A 94 -9.95 -21.16 1.17
C LEU A 94 -9.16 -21.15 2.50
N PRO A 95 -9.75 -21.62 3.62
CA PRO A 95 -9.16 -21.47 4.96
C PRO A 95 -7.94 -22.38 5.17
N HIS A 96 -7.84 -23.47 4.41
CA HIS A 96 -6.72 -24.42 4.47
C HIS A 96 -5.53 -24.02 3.58
N THR A 97 -5.61 -22.88 2.88
CA THR A 97 -4.47 -22.35 2.13
C THR A 97 -3.32 -22.10 3.11
N PRO A 98 -2.08 -22.54 2.79
CA PRO A 98 -0.92 -22.31 3.64
C PRO A 98 -0.44 -20.85 3.55
N TYR A 99 -1.28 -19.92 4.00
CA TYR A 99 -0.99 -18.49 4.06
C TYR A 99 0.31 -18.24 4.82
N GLN A 100 1.11 -17.28 4.35
CA GLN A 100 2.39 -16.90 4.94
C GLN A 100 2.32 -15.50 5.52
N ALA A 101 1.78 -14.54 4.77
CA ALA A 101 1.68 -13.17 5.23
C ALA A 101 0.58 -12.40 4.51
N LEU A 102 0.30 -11.21 5.05
CA LEU A 102 -0.55 -10.21 4.44
C LEU A 102 0.10 -8.84 4.53
N GLY A 103 0.06 -8.10 3.43
CA GLY A 103 0.53 -6.73 3.32
C GLY A 103 -0.60 -5.76 3.02
N LEU A 104 -0.79 -4.75 3.87
CA LEU A 104 -1.66 -3.60 3.57
C LEU A 104 -0.78 -2.41 3.18
N ASN A 105 -1.02 -1.86 1.99
CA ASN A 105 -0.17 -0.83 1.40
C ASN A 105 -0.96 0.46 1.20
N PHE A 106 -0.32 1.59 1.49
CA PHE A 106 -0.86 2.93 1.26
C PHE A 106 0.25 3.84 0.74
N ASP A 107 0.03 4.49 -0.40
CA ASP A 107 0.95 5.48 -0.92
C ASP A 107 0.27 6.85 -0.97
N PHE A 108 0.99 7.85 -0.48
CA PHE A 108 0.56 9.24 -0.51
C PHE A 108 1.56 10.06 -1.32
N PHE A 109 1.04 10.87 -2.24
CA PHE A 109 1.81 11.93 -2.86
C PHE A 109 1.56 13.24 -2.15
N VAL A 110 2.64 13.94 -1.88
CA VAL A 110 2.67 15.15 -1.10
C VAL A 110 3.28 16.24 -1.95
N SER A 111 2.49 17.27 -2.23
CA SER A 111 2.98 18.49 -2.87
C SER A 111 3.68 19.38 -1.85
N PHE A 112 4.77 20.02 -2.26
CA PHE A 112 5.48 20.98 -1.41
C PHE A 112 4.92 22.40 -1.62
N PRO A 113 5.19 23.33 -0.67
CA PRO A 113 4.81 24.73 -0.81
C PRO A 113 5.38 25.36 -2.10
N THR A 114 4.54 25.90 -2.98
CA THR A 114 4.93 26.40 -4.32
C THR A 114 5.94 27.55 -4.31
N GLU A 115 6.07 28.25 -3.18
CA GLU A 115 7.01 29.36 -3.01
C GLU A 115 8.42 28.92 -2.59
N LYS A 116 8.62 27.63 -2.28
CA LYS A 116 9.93 27.09 -1.89
C LYS A 116 10.61 26.37 -3.04
N ASP A 117 11.94 26.36 -3.06
CA ASP A 117 12.69 25.42 -3.88
C ASP A 117 12.51 23.99 -3.33
N PHE A 118 12.20 23.03 -4.22
CA PHE A 118 11.93 21.65 -3.80
C PHE A 118 13.13 21.00 -3.13
N ASN A 119 14.33 21.18 -3.68
CA ASN A 119 15.53 20.53 -3.16
C ASN A 119 15.89 21.11 -1.79
N ALA A 120 15.77 22.43 -1.62
CA ALA A 120 15.93 23.09 -0.31
C ALA A 120 14.91 22.57 0.71
N TYR A 121 13.62 22.48 0.35
CA TYR A 121 12.58 21.94 1.21
C TYR A 121 12.83 20.46 1.58
N ASN A 122 13.17 19.64 0.59
CA ASN A 122 13.46 18.22 0.77
C ASN A 122 14.71 18.00 1.64
N ARG A 123 15.76 18.80 1.46
CA ARG A 123 16.96 18.77 2.30
C ARG A 123 16.66 19.19 3.74
N ALA A 124 15.87 20.24 3.95
CA ALA A 124 15.48 20.66 5.30
C ALA A 124 14.70 19.55 6.02
N LEU A 125 13.83 18.85 5.30
CA LEU A 125 12.96 17.81 5.87
C LEU A 125 13.67 16.47 6.10
N LEU A 126 14.49 16.02 5.13
CA LEU A 126 15.01 14.65 5.07
C LEU A 126 16.54 14.58 4.92
N GLY A 127 17.22 15.72 4.78
CA GLY A 127 18.66 15.81 4.56
C GLY A 127 19.46 16.24 5.79
N SER A 128 18.83 16.42 6.95
CA SER A 128 19.52 16.78 8.19
C SER A 128 20.30 15.61 8.80
N GLY A 129 21.40 15.90 9.48
CA GLY A 129 22.28 14.94 10.14
C GLY A 129 23.75 15.30 10.02
N ASP A 130 24.59 14.65 10.84
CA ASP A 130 26.04 14.87 10.87
C ASP A 130 26.80 13.58 10.57
N TYR A 131 26.75 13.13 9.32
CA TYR A 131 27.52 11.97 8.85
C TYR A 131 28.12 12.24 7.48
N GLN A 132 29.34 11.73 7.26
CA GLN A 132 30.18 12.06 6.09
C GLN A 132 29.48 11.85 4.75
N LEU A 133 28.61 10.83 4.64
CA LEU A 133 27.86 10.60 3.41
C LEU A 133 26.98 11.80 3.03
N LEU A 134 26.35 12.51 3.98
CA LEU A 134 25.57 13.72 3.63
C LEU A 134 26.43 14.85 3.07
N GLN A 135 27.70 14.93 3.47
CA GLN A 135 28.61 15.98 3.00
C GLN A 135 28.95 15.80 1.50
N GLU A 136 29.01 14.56 1.03
CA GLU A 136 29.15 14.25 -0.40
C GLU A 136 27.95 14.76 -1.20
N PHE A 137 26.75 14.66 -0.65
CA PHE A 137 25.51 15.17 -1.25
C PHE A 137 25.25 16.63 -0.88
N SER A 138 26.25 17.51 -1.01
CA SER A 138 26.15 18.95 -0.72
C SER A 138 25.64 19.80 -1.88
N SER A 139 25.52 19.24 -3.09
CA SER A 139 25.04 19.95 -4.27
C SER A 139 23.58 20.40 -4.16
N ALA A 140 23.23 21.49 -4.86
CA ALA A 140 21.89 22.08 -4.82
C ALA A 140 20.80 21.20 -5.46
N ASP A 141 21.20 20.23 -6.28
CA ASP A 141 20.32 19.27 -6.95
C ASP A 141 20.17 17.94 -6.20
N ALA A 142 20.86 17.77 -5.06
CA ALA A 142 20.75 16.56 -4.26
C ALA A 142 19.34 16.41 -3.67
N LYS A 143 18.90 15.15 -3.63
CA LYS A 143 17.56 14.74 -3.18
C LYS A 143 17.69 13.63 -2.14
N PHE A 144 16.87 13.71 -1.10
CA PHE A 144 16.96 12.88 0.09
C PHE A 144 15.66 12.10 0.29
N GLY A 145 15.83 10.84 0.67
CA GLY A 145 14.76 9.96 1.14
C GLY A 145 15.08 9.42 2.54
N ARG A 146 14.07 8.81 3.17
CA ARG A 146 14.20 8.17 4.48
C ARG A 146 13.40 6.87 4.52
N TYR A 147 13.99 5.86 5.15
CA TYR A 147 13.33 4.61 5.47
C TYR A 147 13.15 4.49 6.98
N PHE A 148 11.94 4.15 7.39
CA PHE A 148 11.61 3.85 8.78
C PHE A 148 10.97 2.47 8.87
N SER A 149 11.27 1.74 9.95
CA SER A 149 10.60 0.48 10.22
C SER A 149 10.48 0.22 11.71
N LYS A 150 9.30 -0.19 12.14
CA LYS A 150 8.98 -0.52 13.53
C LYS A 150 7.80 -1.47 13.58
N ASP A 151 7.57 -2.06 14.75
CA ASP A 151 6.36 -2.86 14.96
C ASP A 151 5.16 -1.92 15.21
N HIS A 152 3.99 -2.34 14.74
CA HIS A 152 2.72 -1.64 14.92
C HIS A 152 1.59 -2.67 15.01
N GLY A 153 1.15 -2.95 16.24
CA GLY A 153 0.21 -4.05 16.50
C GLY A 153 0.84 -5.39 16.07
N PRO A 154 0.11 -6.25 15.32
CA PRO A 154 0.62 -7.55 14.87
C PRO A 154 1.50 -7.46 13.62
N ALA A 155 1.73 -6.26 13.08
CA ALA A 155 2.45 -6.05 11.83
C ALA A 155 3.79 -5.33 12.01
N ARG A 156 4.71 -5.61 11.10
CA ARG A 156 5.88 -4.76 10.86
C ARG A 156 5.50 -3.64 9.91
N LEU A 157 5.51 -2.41 10.39
CA LEU A 157 5.38 -1.22 9.56
C LEU A 157 6.72 -0.89 8.90
N LYS A 158 6.66 -0.65 7.59
CA LYS A 158 7.73 -0.02 6.81
C LYS A 158 7.18 1.26 6.18
N LEU A 159 7.94 2.35 6.28
CA LEU A 159 7.66 3.63 5.65
C LEU A 159 8.87 4.04 4.83
N ASP A 160 8.70 4.16 3.52
CA ASP A 160 9.69 4.72 2.60
C ASP A 160 9.22 6.09 2.11
N ILE A 161 10.00 7.13 2.39
CA ILE A 161 9.77 8.50 1.94
C ILE A 161 10.80 8.82 0.88
N LYS A 162 10.35 9.13 -0.34
CA LYS A 162 11.26 9.43 -1.45
C LYS A 162 10.76 10.56 -2.34
N PRO A 163 11.66 11.35 -2.93
CA PRO A 163 11.30 12.33 -3.94
C PRO A 163 10.96 11.62 -5.25
N VAL A 164 9.86 12.01 -5.87
CA VAL A 164 9.38 11.46 -7.14
C VAL A 164 8.96 12.59 -8.07
N LYS A 165 8.81 12.29 -9.37
CA LYS A 165 8.16 13.19 -10.31
C LYS A 165 6.76 12.65 -10.66
N GLY A 166 5.76 13.52 -10.69
CA GLY A 166 4.39 13.11 -10.95
C GLY A 166 3.44 14.24 -11.37
N GLY A 167 2.23 13.85 -11.76
CA GLY A 167 1.16 14.75 -12.21
C GLY A 167 1.33 15.28 -13.64
N PRO A 168 0.34 16.05 -14.15
CA PRO A 168 0.30 16.49 -15.55
C PRO A 168 1.49 17.36 -16.00
N GLN A 169 2.21 17.96 -15.05
CA GLN A 169 3.36 18.85 -15.29
C GLN A 169 4.68 18.23 -14.84
N ASN A 170 4.71 16.93 -14.49
CA ASN A 170 5.91 16.22 -14.05
C ASN A 170 6.64 16.93 -12.89
N LYS A 171 5.87 17.41 -11.91
CA LYS A 171 6.35 18.19 -10.77
C LYS A 171 7.07 17.29 -9.79
N ASP A 172 8.02 17.86 -9.06
CA ASP A 172 8.63 17.19 -7.92
C ASP A 172 7.61 17.06 -6.76
N LEU A 173 7.55 15.87 -6.17
CA LEU A 173 6.66 15.47 -5.09
C LEU A 173 7.44 14.63 -4.08
N LEU A 174 6.90 14.49 -2.87
CA LEU A 174 7.31 13.43 -1.95
C LEU A 174 6.29 12.28 -2.01
N GLN A 175 6.78 11.06 -2.17
CA GLN A 175 5.99 9.85 -2.01
C GLN A 175 6.25 9.26 -0.63
N PHE A 176 5.19 9.07 0.15
CA PHE A 176 5.21 8.31 1.40
C PHE A 176 4.58 6.96 1.14
N SER A 177 5.38 5.89 1.17
CA SER A 177 4.95 4.52 0.87
C SER A 177 4.92 3.70 2.14
N PHE A 178 3.73 3.30 2.58
CA PHE A 178 3.49 2.51 3.78
C PHE A 178 3.23 1.06 3.41
N ASN A 179 3.88 0.14 4.12
CA ASN A 179 3.62 -1.29 4.07
C ASN A 179 3.47 -1.83 5.49
N PHE A 180 2.27 -2.28 5.84
CA PHE A 180 2.01 -3.02 7.08
C PHE A 180 2.03 -4.51 6.77
N HIS A 181 3.13 -5.16 7.13
CA HIS A 181 3.35 -6.57 6.87
C HIS A 181 3.03 -7.41 8.11
N HIS A 182 1.97 -8.21 8.03
CA HIS A 182 1.60 -9.17 9.06
C HIS A 182 2.02 -10.59 8.61
N ASP A 183 3.06 -11.11 9.25
CA ASP A 183 3.48 -12.50 9.08
C ASP A 183 2.57 -13.40 9.92
N VAL A 184 2.11 -14.50 9.32
CA VAL A 184 1.30 -15.53 9.99
C VAL A 184 1.92 -16.92 9.89
N ALA A 185 3.13 -17.04 9.32
CA ALA A 185 3.82 -18.31 9.16
C ALA A 185 4.19 -18.96 10.50
N GLN A 186 4.26 -18.18 11.57
CA GLN A 186 4.50 -18.64 12.94
C GLN A 186 3.27 -19.27 13.62
N PHE A 187 2.06 -19.04 13.11
CA PHE A 187 0.84 -19.63 13.67
C PHE A 187 0.53 -21.00 13.08
N ASP A 188 -0.30 -21.78 13.79
CA ASP A 188 -0.81 -23.05 13.30
C ASP A 188 -1.67 -22.84 12.05
N LEU A 189 -1.63 -23.80 11.12
CA LEU A 189 -2.30 -23.68 9.82
C LEU A 189 -3.80 -23.36 9.96
N SER A 190 -4.47 -23.91 10.98
CA SER A 190 -5.88 -23.68 11.26
C SER A 190 -6.22 -22.26 11.75
N GLU A 191 -5.23 -21.52 12.28
CA GLU A 191 -5.44 -20.19 12.86
C GLU A 191 -5.10 -19.05 11.89
N ARG A 192 -4.30 -19.32 10.85
CA ARG A 192 -3.78 -18.29 9.94
C ARG A 192 -4.89 -17.50 9.26
N ALA A 193 -5.93 -18.19 8.78
CA ALA A 193 -7.06 -17.56 8.11
C ALA A 193 -7.76 -16.54 9.02
N GLU A 194 -8.01 -16.89 10.28
CA GLU A 194 -8.62 -16.00 11.27
C GLU A 194 -7.74 -14.77 11.54
N LYS A 195 -6.44 -14.96 11.78
CA LYS A 195 -5.48 -13.86 12.03
C LYS A 195 -5.43 -12.87 10.87
N LEU A 196 -5.48 -13.36 9.64
CA LEU A 196 -5.51 -12.50 8.46
C LEU A 196 -6.82 -11.71 8.35
N ILE A 197 -7.97 -12.33 8.62
CA ILE A 197 -9.27 -11.64 8.60
C ILE A 197 -9.32 -10.56 9.69
N GLU A 198 -8.85 -10.87 10.91
CA GLU A 198 -8.72 -9.89 11.99
C GLU A 198 -7.88 -8.69 11.54
N PHE A 199 -6.74 -8.93 10.92
CA PHE A 199 -5.84 -7.86 10.48
C PHE A 199 -6.42 -7.00 9.34
N ILE A 200 -7.19 -7.58 8.41
CA ILE A 200 -7.88 -6.81 7.35
C ILE A 200 -8.92 -5.85 7.94
N ARG A 201 -9.59 -6.22 9.04
CA ARG A 201 -10.60 -5.38 9.69
C ARG A 201 -10.02 -4.06 10.23
N ASP A 202 -8.73 -4.05 10.56
CA ASP A 202 -8.01 -2.86 11.04
C ASP A 202 -7.63 -1.87 9.91
N TRP A 203 -7.94 -2.17 8.65
CA TRP A 203 -7.58 -1.36 7.48
C TRP A 203 -7.76 0.15 7.67
N SER A 204 -8.95 0.58 8.11
CA SER A 204 -9.28 2.01 8.24
C SER A 204 -8.42 2.69 9.29
N SER A 205 -8.17 2.02 10.42
CA SER A 205 -7.28 2.52 11.49
C SER A 205 -5.84 2.65 11.00
N LEU A 206 -5.33 1.66 10.26
CA LEU A 206 -3.96 1.70 9.71
C LEU A 206 -3.79 2.78 8.63
N ARG A 207 -4.83 3.02 7.82
CA ARG A 207 -4.86 4.12 6.87
C ARG A 207 -4.83 5.47 7.59
N GLU A 208 -5.70 5.70 8.57
CA GLU A 208 -5.73 6.94 9.37
C GLU A 208 -4.39 7.18 10.08
N TYR A 209 -3.79 6.10 10.60
CA TYR A 209 -2.44 6.15 11.17
C TYR A 209 -1.41 6.65 10.16
N SER A 210 -1.45 6.14 8.93
CA SER A 210 -0.57 6.55 7.85
C SER A 210 -0.78 8.01 7.46
N GLU A 211 -2.02 8.46 7.32
CA GLU A 211 -2.36 9.86 7.03
C GLU A 211 -1.85 10.81 8.12
N ARG A 212 -1.93 10.41 9.39
CA ARG A 212 -1.34 11.18 10.50
C ARG A 212 0.18 11.24 10.39
N LEU A 213 0.85 10.13 10.06
CA LEU A 213 2.30 10.12 9.86
C LEU A 213 2.75 10.99 8.69
N VAL A 214 1.97 11.06 7.60
CA VAL A 214 2.23 12.00 6.50
C VAL A 214 2.13 13.45 6.98
N LYS A 215 1.09 13.80 7.74
CA LYS A 215 0.95 15.17 8.30
C LYS A 215 2.11 15.54 9.23
N MET A 216 2.55 14.61 10.08
CA MET A 216 3.71 14.79 10.94
C MET A 216 5.00 14.96 10.11
N GLY A 217 5.22 14.06 9.15
CA GLY A 217 6.44 14.01 8.33
C GLY A 217 6.54 15.08 7.25
N THR A 218 5.59 16.02 7.16
CA THR A 218 5.58 17.13 6.20
C THR A 218 5.62 18.51 6.86
N THR A 219 5.56 18.55 8.19
CA THR A 219 5.66 19.77 8.98
C THR A 219 7.12 20.03 9.33
N LEU A 220 7.67 21.16 8.87
CA LEU A 220 9.01 21.62 9.27
C LEU A 220 8.96 22.17 10.70
N ASN A 221 10.02 21.96 11.49
CA ASN A 221 10.14 22.62 12.77
C ASN A 221 10.31 24.13 12.59
N PRO A 222 9.82 24.97 13.52
CA PRO A 222 9.89 26.44 13.39
C PRO A 222 11.31 27.00 13.22
N GLY A 223 12.35 26.26 13.64
CA GLY A 223 13.75 26.66 13.51
C GLY A 223 14.44 26.26 12.19
N GLU A 224 13.80 25.44 11.36
CA GLU A 224 14.37 24.91 10.09
C GLU A 224 13.69 25.54 8.85
N ALA A 225 12.82 26.53 9.07
CA ALA A 225 12.06 27.21 8.03
C ALA A 225 12.66 28.55 7.57
N MET A 226 13.81 28.96 8.12
CA MET A 226 14.56 30.17 7.75
C MET A 226 15.72 29.87 6.83
#